data_AF-A0A5C6G3C5-F1
#
_entry.id   AF-A0A5C6G3C5-F1
#
_cell.length_a   1.000
_cell.length_b   1.000
_cell.length_c   1.000
_cell.angle_alpha   90.00
_cell.angle_beta   90.00
_cell.angle_gamma   90.00
#
_symmetry.space_group_name_H-M   'P 1'
#
loop_
_entity.id
_entity.type
_entity.pdbx_description
1 polymer ?
#
loop_
_entity_poly.entity_id
_entity_poly.type
_entity_poly.pdbx_seq_one_letter_code
_entity_poly.pdbx_strand_id
1 'polypeptide(L)'
;MTLRLCRKPFPLYRPINADIVNIDAPSAARGTNGVLVAADGSVLAIWLPFLGGITTPSLSAALLSLQNGHIPSSPIFPAEFEGVSITTTRAMGLPEDVSTTMGVAENHDPRVYRVKKTTCGLGSALLEDDIVISIDGKLCTNWADFGVTSSSDMRAVIMRQGSIKALDIHTTHVDTLETDRCIEFCGAYIQRPHLAVRHCLDALPSEVYVTFVIPGSPADRYSLPPQSLVTMINGRRVGDFDSFVDVARCLSEDRTDLLLEAEREFRKALGGFNEIWGSDNMWTHSAAIKFSDVYRTQGRLGDAAIMLRMRMLGVAKIHGASHPVVVSKAPRFINLYEQYMGQGRWDDARGVCEMALTTFEEIFGHSHKETLHVVWDLAHISKEQGSIDAGHVVVNFLTTGTYSCLRPQGNNAGERTASELKIAFRVYDAAEFLEIPALGNLAIREVKRIGPEVDILSIICTVDNLSPAGASYITSRMQDFCDTLTPDSAAGVLIKMASPKTLSELLFKMAVEMRVHQLSPEKILHGRIVSMGATASDIFGPTRKGMEAPYAKEKHLHF
;
A
#
# COMPACT_ATOMS: atom_id res chain seq x y z
N MET A 1 -9.96 -6.02 21.90
CA MET A 1 -8.95 -5.12 22.49
C MET A 1 -9.68 -3.89 22.99
N THR A 2 -9.52 -3.52 24.26
CA THR A 2 -10.21 -2.38 24.88
C THR A 2 -9.21 -1.24 25.04
N LEU A 3 -9.52 -0.08 24.48
CA LEU A 3 -8.65 1.10 24.48
C LEU A 3 -9.30 2.25 25.26
N ARG A 4 -8.50 2.98 26.05
CA ARG A 4 -8.93 4.24 26.68
C ARG A 4 -8.24 5.41 25.99
N LEU A 5 -9.06 6.37 25.56
CA LEU A 5 -8.64 7.43 24.65
C LEU A 5 -8.94 8.82 25.23
N CYS A 6 -8.05 9.78 24.94
CA CYS A 6 -8.27 11.20 25.18
C CYS A 6 -8.43 11.92 23.83
N ARG A 7 -9.48 12.75 23.67
CA ARG A 7 -9.77 13.51 22.44
C ARG A 7 -9.56 15.01 22.67
N LYS A 8 -8.96 15.71 21.70
CA LYS A 8 -8.78 17.18 21.64
C LYS A 8 -9.02 17.66 20.19
N PRO A 9 -9.36 18.95 19.97
CA PRO A 9 -9.66 19.48 18.64
C PRO A 9 -8.45 19.47 17.69
N PHE A 10 -8.74 19.50 16.39
CA PHE A 10 -7.80 19.38 15.27
C PHE A 10 -6.55 20.26 15.42
N PRO A 11 -5.33 19.67 15.50
CA PRO A 11 -4.10 20.43 15.39
C PRO A 11 -3.79 20.66 13.91
N LEU A 12 -4.32 21.74 13.33
CA LEU A 12 -3.78 22.25 12.07
C LEU A 12 -2.40 22.85 12.37
N TYR A 13 -1.38 22.48 11.58
CA TYR A 13 -0.07 23.10 11.71
C TYR A 13 -0.22 24.61 11.50
N ARG A 14 0.14 25.38 12.53
CA ARG A 14 0.14 26.82 12.52
C ARG A 14 1.56 27.26 12.85
N PRO A 15 2.12 28.22 12.09
CA PRO A 15 3.38 28.83 12.48
C PRO A 15 3.17 29.54 13.82
N ILE A 16 3.95 29.14 14.80
CA ILE A 16 4.08 29.80 16.09
C ILE A 16 5.45 30.48 16.10
N ASN A 17 5.61 31.53 16.91
CA ASN A 17 6.94 32.05 17.20
C ASN A 17 7.70 32.44 15.91
N ALA A 18 7.06 33.25 15.06
CA ALA A 18 7.63 33.73 13.81
C ALA A 18 7.02 35.09 13.45
N ASP A 19 7.82 35.97 12.84
CA ASP A 19 7.31 37.20 12.26
C ASP A 19 6.75 36.90 10.87
N ILE A 20 5.44 37.07 10.72
CA ILE A 20 4.71 36.82 9.48
C ILE A 20 4.16 38.14 8.95
N VAL A 21 4.46 38.42 7.69
CA VAL A 21 3.91 39.55 6.95
C VAL A 21 2.68 39.08 6.20
N ASN A 22 1.56 39.77 6.43
CA ASN A 22 0.34 39.62 5.64
C ASN A 22 0.18 40.81 4.71
N ILE A 23 -0.40 40.56 3.54
CA ILE A 23 -0.71 41.57 2.54
C ILE A 23 -2.22 41.69 2.46
N ASP A 24 -2.76 42.85 2.81
CA ASP A 24 -4.18 43.18 2.62
C ASP A 24 -4.45 43.52 1.15
N ALA A 25 -4.31 42.52 0.27
CA ALA A 25 -4.64 42.63 -1.15
C ALA A 25 -5.44 41.41 -1.64
N PRO A 26 -6.54 41.60 -2.40
CA PRO A 26 -7.32 40.49 -2.96
C PRO A 26 -6.50 39.53 -3.85
N SER A 27 -5.41 40.01 -4.43
CA SER A 27 -4.47 39.23 -5.25
C SER A 27 -3.57 38.28 -4.44
N ALA A 28 -3.30 38.59 -3.16
CA ALA A 28 -2.49 37.76 -2.28
C ALA A 28 -3.18 36.43 -1.93
N ALA A 29 -4.52 36.39 -1.98
CA ALA A 29 -5.31 35.18 -1.80
C ALA A 29 -5.24 34.21 -3.00
N ARG A 30 -4.66 34.61 -4.14
CA ARG A 30 -4.61 33.83 -5.38
C ARG A 30 -3.20 33.52 -5.90
N GLY A 31 -2.15 33.91 -5.19
CA GLY A 31 -0.75 33.77 -5.63
C GLY A 31 -0.13 32.41 -5.28
N THR A 32 0.60 31.84 -6.23
CA THR A 32 1.57 30.74 -6.04
C THR A 32 2.80 31.22 -5.27
N ASN A 33 3.60 30.28 -4.73
CA ASN A 33 4.85 30.52 -3.99
C ASN A 33 5.73 31.63 -4.61
N GLY A 34 6.38 32.46 -3.78
CA GLY A 34 7.22 33.57 -4.26
C GLY A 34 7.98 34.31 -3.17
N VAL A 35 8.42 35.54 -3.46
CA VAL A 35 9.06 36.44 -2.50
C VAL A 35 8.35 37.79 -2.45
N LEU A 36 8.28 38.39 -1.26
CA LEU A 36 7.90 39.77 -1.06
C LEU A 36 9.16 40.64 -1.16
N VAL A 37 9.08 41.69 -1.98
CA VAL A 37 10.22 42.57 -2.27
C VAL A 37 9.86 44.01 -1.93
N ALA A 38 10.78 44.72 -1.29
CA ALA A 38 10.67 46.15 -1.03
C ALA A 38 10.90 46.98 -2.32
N ALA A 39 10.56 48.27 -2.27
CA ALA A 39 10.68 49.17 -3.42
C ALA A 39 12.14 49.35 -3.91
N ASP A 40 13.11 49.09 -3.05
CA ASP A 40 14.55 49.12 -3.34
C ASP A 40 15.08 47.80 -3.95
N GLY A 41 14.21 46.78 -4.10
CA GLY A 41 14.59 45.46 -4.60
C GLY A 41 15.04 44.47 -3.51
N SER A 42 15.03 44.87 -2.23
CA SER A 42 15.40 43.99 -1.11
C SER A 42 14.32 42.94 -0.84
N VAL A 43 14.71 41.68 -0.64
CA VAL A 43 13.76 40.60 -0.30
C VAL A 43 13.36 40.70 1.17
N LEU A 44 12.09 40.98 1.42
CA LEU A 44 11.51 41.14 2.76
C LEU A 44 11.05 39.82 3.38
N ALA A 45 10.46 38.94 2.56
CA ALA A 45 9.87 37.68 3.04
C ALA A 45 9.75 36.65 1.92
N ILE A 46 9.72 35.36 2.29
CA ILE A 46 9.32 34.27 1.41
C ILE A 46 7.81 34.03 1.57
N TRP A 47 7.07 34.08 0.48
CA TRP A 47 5.62 33.93 0.47
C TRP A 47 5.20 32.47 0.35
N LEU A 48 4.45 31.99 1.34
CA LEU A 48 3.90 30.65 1.39
C LEU A 48 2.35 30.71 1.30
N PRO A 49 1.73 30.02 0.34
CA PRO A 49 0.28 29.93 0.24
C PRO A 49 -0.31 29.42 1.55
N PHE A 50 -1.41 30.04 2.00
CA PHE A 50 -2.12 29.74 3.26
C PHE A 50 -1.43 30.13 4.56
N LEU A 51 -0.17 30.59 4.51
CA LEU A 51 0.60 30.97 5.70
C LEU A 51 0.93 32.47 5.76
N GLY A 52 1.16 33.10 4.61
CA GLY A 52 1.66 34.48 4.50
C GLY A 52 3.17 34.53 4.20
N GLY A 53 3.78 35.70 4.36
CA GLY A 53 5.20 35.92 4.12
C GLY A 53 6.04 35.70 5.37
N ILE A 54 6.91 34.68 5.39
CA ILE A 54 7.91 34.51 6.45
C ILE A 54 9.07 35.48 6.21
N THR A 55 9.37 36.34 7.18
CA THR A 55 10.37 37.40 7.02
C THR A 55 11.80 36.85 6.89
N THR A 56 12.64 37.56 6.12
CA THR A 56 14.06 37.20 5.92
C THR A 56 14.85 37.09 7.24
N PRO A 57 14.67 37.98 8.25
CA PRO A 57 15.29 37.82 9.57
C PRO A 57 14.92 36.49 10.24
N SER A 58 13.65 36.07 10.18
CA SER A 58 13.18 34.80 10.76
C SER A 58 13.84 33.58 10.13
N LEU A 59 14.25 33.68 8.85
CA LEU A 59 14.87 32.60 8.10
C LEU A 59 16.41 32.60 8.17
N SER A 60 17.02 33.66 8.69
CA SER A 60 18.46 33.90 8.54
C SER A 60 19.32 32.77 9.10
N ALA A 61 18.99 32.26 10.29
CA ALA A 61 19.72 31.15 10.92
C ALA A 61 19.62 29.85 10.09
N ALA A 62 18.42 29.51 9.61
CA ALA A 62 18.20 28.33 8.78
C ALA A 62 18.92 28.45 7.42
N LEU A 63 18.89 29.63 6.80
CA LEU A 63 19.57 29.90 5.53
C LEU A 63 21.10 29.80 5.67
N LEU A 64 21.67 30.34 6.76
CA LEU A 64 23.10 30.21 7.06
C LEU A 64 23.51 28.74 7.25
N SER A 65 22.70 27.94 7.95
CA SER A 65 22.95 26.51 8.10
C SER A 65 22.98 25.80 6.75
N LEU A 66 21.97 26.05 5.91
CA LEU A 66 21.87 25.46 4.57
C LEU A 66 23.03 25.89 3.65
N GLN A 67 23.42 27.16 3.69
CA GLN A 67 24.58 27.67 2.93
C GLN A 67 25.88 26.96 3.30
N ASN A 68 26.02 26.58 4.57
CA ASN A 68 27.17 25.82 5.07
C ASN A 68 27.05 24.31 4.85
N GLY A 69 26.02 23.83 4.13
CA GLY A 69 25.81 22.41 3.85
C GLY A 69 25.25 21.60 5.03
N HIS A 70 24.76 22.26 6.07
CA HIS A 70 24.17 21.61 7.24
C HIS A 70 22.64 21.67 7.20
N ILE A 71 21.99 20.57 7.58
CA ILE A 71 20.54 20.54 7.80
C ILE A 71 20.23 21.45 9.00
N PRO A 72 19.33 22.45 8.87
CA PRO A 72 19.01 23.35 9.96
C PRO A 72 18.42 22.62 11.15
N SER A 73 19.14 22.60 12.27
CA SER A 73 18.56 22.26 13.58
C SER A 73 18.24 23.56 14.30
N SER A 74 16.94 23.88 14.39
CA SER A 74 16.50 25.12 15.04
C SER A 74 16.08 24.82 16.48
N PRO A 75 16.75 25.39 17.49
CA PRO A 75 16.24 25.32 18.85
C PRO A 75 14.94 26.14 18.91
N ILE A 76 13.96 25.65 19.67
CA ILE A 76 12.70 26.33 19.94
C ILE A 76 12.55 26.56 21.42
N PHE A 77 11.84 27.63 21.78
CA PHE A 77 11.30 27.72 23.13
C PHE A 77 10.17 26.70 23.29
N PRO A 78 10.10 25.98 24.42
CA PRO A 78 8.99 25.09 24.74
C PRO A 78 7.73 25.88 25.17
N ALA A 79 7.36 26.91 24.40
CA ALA A 79 6.21 27.78 24.61
C ALA A 79 5.79 28.51 23.33
N GLU A 80 4.49 28.76 23.14
CA GLU A 80 3.92 29.70 22.15
C GLU A 80 3.88 31.10 22.77
N PHE A 81 4.43 32.08 22.07
CA PHE A 81 4.35 33.49 22.44
C PHE A 81 3.34 34.24 21.58
N GLU A 82 2.76 35.29 22.15
CA GLU A 82 1.93 36.24 21.43
C GLU A 82 2.36 37.67 21.71
N GLY A 83 2.32 38.51 20.68
CA GLY A 83 2.60 39.93 20.80
C GLY A 83 1.43 40.65 21.46
N VAL A 84 1.71 41.41 22.53
CA VAL A 84 0.77 42.23 23.26
C VAL A 84 1.24 43.69 23.18
N SER A 85 0.32 44.64 23.04
CA SER A 85 0.67 46.05 22.99
C SER A 85 1.18 46.55 24.34
N ILE A 86 2.11 47.50 24.32
CA ILE A 86 2.68 48.06 25.54
C ILE A 86 1.60 48.68 26.45
N THR A 87 0.56 49.29 25.87
CA THR A 87 -0.58 49.88 26.59
C THR A 87 -1.34 48.82 27.40
N THR A 88 -1.62 47.67 26.80
CA THR A 88 -2.29 46.55 27.48
C THR A 88 -1.40 46.01 28.60
N THR A 89 -0.10 45.94 28.35
CA THR A 89 0.89 45.42 29.29
C THR A 89 1.09 46.36 30.50
N ARG A 90 1.01 47.68 30.30
CA ARG A 90 0.96 48.66 31.40
C ARG A 90 -0.24 48.41 32.32
N ALA A 91 -1.41 48.13 31.74
CA ALA A 91 -2.60 47.76 32.53
C ALA A 91 -2.43 46.44 33.31
N MET A 92 -1.51 45.57 32.87
CA MET A 92 -1.13 44.33 33.57
C MET A 92 -0.02 44.54 34.62
N GLY A 93 0.44 45.78 34.83
CA GLY A 93 1.42 46.12 35.87
C GLY A 93 2.87 46.21 35.40
N LEU A 94 3.13 46.43 34.11
CA LEU A 94 4.49 46.68 33.61
C LEU A 94 5.07 47.97 34.24
N PRO A 95 6.26 47.90 34.88
CA PRO A 95 6.91 49.07 35.46
C PRO A 95 7.12 50.22 34.45
N GLU A 96 6.92 51.46 34.91
CA GLU A 96 7.00 52.64 34.03
C GLU A 96 8.38 52.83 33.40
N ASP A 97 9.45 52.55 34.13
CA ASP A 97 10.85 52.61 33.69
C ASP A 97 11.14 51.67 32.52
N VAL A 98 10.65 50.43 32.61
CA VAL A 98 10.74 49.43 31.53
C VAL A 98 9.91 49.87 30.33
N SER A 99 8.68 50.34 30.58
CA SER A 99 7.77 50.77 29.51
C SER A 99 8.28 52.00 28.74
N THR A 100 9.01 52.88 29.42
CA THR A 100 9.63 54.08 28.82
C THR A 100 10.83 53.69 27.99
N THR A 101 11.67 52.78 28.49
CA THR A 101 12.83 52.25 27.76
C THR A 101 12.41 51.54 26.47
N MET A 102 11.33 50.73 26.53
CA MET A 102 10.79 50.04 25.35
C MET A 102 10.09 50.99 24.36
N GLY A 103 9.43 52.03 24.86
CA GLY A 103 8.76 53.03 24.02
C GLY A 103 9.70 53.98 23.26
N VAL A 104 10.96 54.11 23.71
CA VAL A 104 11.97 54.96 23.06
C VAL A 104 12.78 54.18 22.01
N ALA A 105 12.73 52.84 22.01
CA ALA A 105 13.59 52.00 21.20
C ALA A 105 13.24 51.97 19.69
N GLU A 106 11.97 52.14 19.25
CA GLU A 106 11.60 52.09 17.82
C GLU A 106 10.35 52.94 17.43
N ASN A 107 10.28 53.33 16.16
CA ASN A 107 9.26 54.22 15.53
C ASN A 107 7.92 53.52 15.16
N HIS A 108 7.74 52.25 15.49
CA HIS A 108 6.52 51.49 15.18
C HIS A 108 6.09 50.64 16.39
N ASP A 109 4.78 50.62 16.66
CA ASP A 109 4.06 49.95 17.76
C ASP A 109 4.85 48.89 18.56
N PRO A 110 5.54 49.28 19.66
CA PRO A 110 6.39 48.36 20.42
C PRO A 110 5.53 47.27 21.07
N ARG A 111 5.83 46.03 20.69
CA ARG A 111 5.17 44.84 21.25
C ARG A 111 6.05 44.22 22.32
N VAL A 112 5.39 43.66 23.32
CA VAL A 112 6.02 42.72 24.25
C VAL A 112 5.45 41.34 24.00
N TYR A 113 6.18 40.30 24.37
CA TYR A 113 5.78 38.93 24.09
C TYR A 113 5.33 38.24 25.36
N ARG A 114 4.05 37.86 25.38
CA ARG A 114 3.43 37.08 26.45
C ARG A 114 3.49 35.60 26.11
N VAL A 115 3.76 34.75 27.08
CA VAL A 115 3.64 33.30 26.97
C VAL A 115 2.16 32.95 26.93
N LYS A 116 1.68 32.61 25.75
CA LYS A 116 0.28 32.23 25.53
C LYS A 116 0.01 30.80 26.00
N LYS A 117 0.96 29.89 25.74
CA LYS A 117 0.84 28.48 26.08
C LYS A 117 2.19 27.81 26.22
N THR A 118 2.34 26.89 27.17
CA THR A 118 3.56 26.07 27.30
C THR A 118 3.44 24.77 26.49
N THR A 119 4.56 24.26 25.97
CA THR A 119 4.57 23.00 25.19
C THR A 119 4.59 21.80 26.12
N CYS A 120 3.55 20.96 26.07
CA CYS A 120 3.45 19.83 26.98
C CYS A 120 4.59 18.80 26.76
N GLY A 121 5.17 18.30 27.85
CA GLY A 121 6.19 17.25 27.85
C GLY A 121 7.62 17.71 27.57
N LEU A 122 7.87 19.03 27.38
CA LEU A 122 9.23 19.55 27.17
C LEU A 122 9.84 20.25 28.40
N GLY A 123 9.01 20.59 29.39
CA GLY A 123 9.45 21.36 30.56
C GLY A 123 9.77 22.81 30.17
N SER A 124 9.19 23.78 30.86
CA SER A 124 9.47 25.20 30.64
C SER A 124 9.61 25.90 31.99
N ALA A 125 10.66 26.71 32.14
CA ALA A 125 10.79 27.62 33.28
C ALA A 125 9.77 28.78 33.19
N LEU A 126 9.28 29.05 31.98
CA LEU A 126 8.22 30.01 31.69
C LEU A 126 6.86 29.38 31.99
N LEU A 127 5.97 30.19 32.55
CA LEU A 127 4.57 29.87 32.80
C LEU A 127 3.68 30.67 31.85
N GLU A 128 2.45 30.20 31.66
CA GLU A 128 1.43 30.96 30.94
C GLU A 128 1.22 32.33 31.59
N ASP A 129 1.02 33.35 30.75
CA ASP A 129 0.94 34.78 31.08
C ASP A 129 2.25 35.47 31.51
N ASP A 130 3.39 34.77 31.53
CA ASP A 130 4.68 35.45 31.68
C ASP A 130 4.94 36.39 30.50
N ILE A 131 5.45 37.59 30.78
CA ILE A 131 5.83 38.57 29.75
C ILE A 131 7.35 38.67 29.70
N VAL A 132 7.94 38.37 28.56
CA VAL A 132 9.40 38.45 28.35
C VAL A 132 9.79 39.88 28.02
N ILE A 133 10.71 40.43 28.82
CA ILE A 133 11.20 41.81 28.66
C ILE A 133 12.55 41.80 27.96
N SER A 134 13.49 40.98 28.43
CA SER A 134 14.82 40.85 27.84
C SER A 134 15.37 39.44 27.97
N ILE A 135 16.25 39.09 27.03
CA ILE A 135 17.03 37.86 27.01
C ILE A 135 18.50 38.25 26.86
N ASP A 136 19.34 37.77 27.75
CA ASP A 136 20.79 38.06 27.81
C ASP A 136 21.10 39.57 27.76
N GLY A 137 20.25 40.36 28.40
CA GLY A 137 20.36 41.82 28.48
C GLY A 137 19.86 42.58 27.24
N LYS A 138 19.46 41.89 26.16
CA LYS A 138 18.84 42.51 24.99
C LYS A 138 17.32 42.59 25.17
N LEU A 139 16.73 43.76 24.97
CA LEU A 139 15.28 43.94 24.99
C LEU A 139 14.61 43.14 23.86
N CYS A 140 13.51 42.47 24.19
CA CYS A 140 12.74 41.68 23.24
C CYS A 140 11.52 42.47 22.77
N THR A 141 11.65 43.15 21.63
CA THR A 141 10.63 44.04 21.06
C THR A 141 10.02 43.52 19.75
N ASN A 142 10.76 42.66 19.04
CA ASN A 142 10.29 41.89 17.88
C ASN A 142 10.69 40.40 18.05
N TRP A 143 10.22 39.51 17.18
CA TRP A 143 10.52 38.08 17.33
C TRP A 143 11.99 37.78 17.01
N ALA A 144 12.59 38.53 16.08
CA ALA A 144 14.01 38.39 15.76
C ALA A 144 14.92 38.67 16.98
N ASP A 145 14.46 39.46 17.96
CA ASP A 145 15.21 39.74 19.19
C ASP A 145 15.37 38.52 20.11
N PHE A 146 14.50 37.51 19.99
CA PHE A 146 14.64 36.27 20.73
C PHE A 146 15.85 35.44 20.29
N GLY A 147 16.41 35.71 19.09
CA GLY A 147 17.80 35.40 18.74
C GLY A 147 18.27 33.95 18.91
N VAL A 148 17.37 32.97 18.77
CA VAL A 148 17.68 31.55 19.03
C VAL A 148 18.54 30.99 17.90
N THR A 149 19.86 31.10 18.05
CA THR A 149 20.84 30.63 17.07
C THR A 149 21.57 29.36 17.51
N SER A 150 21.51 29.01 18.80
CA SER A 150 22.08 27.78 19.36
C SER A 150 21.38 27.38 20.67
N SER A 151 21.36 26.08 21.00
CA SER A 151 20.81 25.62 22.28
C SER A 151 21.69 26.11 23.43
N SER A 152 21.22 27.12 24.14
CA SER A 152 21.93 27.70 25.27
C SER A 152 20.94 28.03 26.38
N ASP A 153 21.41 27.86 27.61
CA ASP A 153 20.73 28.44 28.76
C ASP A 153 20.89 29.95 28.65
N MET A 154 19.75 30.65 28.58
CA MET A 154 19.71 32.10 28.44
C MET A 154 19.13 32.71 29.69
N ARG A 155 19.65 33.88 30.08
CA ARG A 155 19.11 34.62 31.22
C ARG A 155 18.00 35.54 30.74
N ALA A 156 16.77 35.20 31.08
CA ALA A 156 15.61 36.02 30.77
C ALA A 156 15.20 36.89 31.96
N VAL A 157 14.86 38.14 31.67
CA VAL A 157 14.10 39.01 32.58
C VAL A 157 12.65 39.03 32.12
N ILE A 158 11.76 38.59 33.00
CA ILE A 158 10.32 38.52 32.75
C ILE A 158 9.55 39.37 33.76
N MET A 159 8.31 39.66 33.42
CA MET A 159 7.28 40.05 34.37
C MET A 159 6.34 38.88 34.60
N ARG A 160 6.18 38.47 35.87
CA ARG A 160 5.20 37.47 36.31
C ARG A 160 4.33 38.09 37.40
N GLN A 161 3.02 38.17 37.16
CA GLN A 161 2.05 38.74 38.11
C GLN A 161 2.48 40.13 38.62
N GLY A 162 2.93 41.01 37.72
CA GLY A 162 3.37 42.37 38.04
C GLY A 162 4.75 42.49 38.72
N SER A 163 5.45 41.37 38.97
CA SER A 163 6.79 41.38 39.56
C SER A 163 7.86 41.03 38.53
N ILE A 164 8.96 41.79 38.53
CA ILE A 164 10.12 41.49 37.67
C ILE A 164 10.91 40.32 38.27
N LYS A 165 11.21 39.33 37.44
CA LYS A 165 11.99 38.15 37.81
C LYS A 165 13.03 37.87 36.75
N ALA A 166 14.21 37.46 37.21
CA ALA A 166 15.22 36.90 36.33
C ALA A 166 15.24 35.38 36.50
N LEU A 167 15.19 34.63 35.40
CA LEU A 167 15.26 33.18 35.39
C LEU A 167 16.10 32.68 34.22
N ASP A 168 16.63 31.47 34.38
CA ASP A 168 17.31 30.77 33.30
C ASP A 168 16.25 30.02 32.48
N ILE A 169 16.19 30.32 31.18
CA ILE A 169 15.32 29.65 30.22
C ILE A 169 16.16 28.81 29.26
N HIS A 170 15.60 27.68 28.85
CA HIS A 170 16.27 26.74 27.94
C HIS A 170 15.46 26.57 26.65
N THR A 171 16.17 26.28 25.56
CA THR A 171 15.57 25.95 24.25
C THR A 171 15.73 24.48 23.94
N THR A 172 14.74 23.87 23.31
CA THR A 172 14.75 22.45 22.92
C THR A 172 14.90 22.30 21.42
N HIS A 173 15.61 21.28 20.94
CA HIS A 173 15.72 21.00 19.51
C HIS A 173 14.41 20.46 18.93
N VAL A 174 13.93 21.04 17.82
CA VAL A 174 12.75 20.56 17.09
C VAL A 174 12.92 19.13 16.63
N ASP A 175 14.13 18.73 16.24
CA ASP A 175 14.48 17.40 15.75
C ASP A 175 14.07 16.28 16.74
N THR A 176 14.06 16.59 18.05
CA THR A 176 13.63 15.63 19.09
C THR A 176 12.11 15.35 19.09
N LEU A 177 11.34 16.16 18.36
CA LEU A 177 9.88 16.14 18.28
C LEU A 177 9.37 15.81 16.87
N GLU A 178 10.30 15.61 15.93
CA GLU A 178 9.97 15.14 14.60
C GLU A 178 9.47 13.70 14.62
N THR A 179 8.69 13.34 13.60
CA THR A 179 8.21 11.97 13.47
C THR A 179 9.30 11.14 12.80
N ASP A 180 10.06 10.41 13.62
CA ASP A 180 11.10 9.47 13.20
C ASP A 180 10.58 8.03 13.07
N ARG A 181 9.50 7.71 13.80
CA ARG A 181 8.87 6.39 13.84
C ARG A 181 7.35 6.50 13.73
N CYS A 182 6.77 5.62 12.91
CA CYS A 182 5.34 5.43 12.76
C CYS A 182 5.03 3.93 12.68
N ILE A 183 3.91 3.51 13.27
CA ILE A 183 3.40 2.14 13.22
C ILE A 183 2.07 2.15 12.49
N GLU A 184 1.94 1.25 11.51
CA GLU A 184 0.64 0.85 11.01
C GLU A 184 0.10 -0.31 11.87
N PHE A 185 -0.95 -0.06 12.63
CA PHE A 185 -1.60 -1.06 13.46
C PHE A 185 -3.05 -1.25 13.00
N CYS A 186 -3.31 -2.34 12.27
CA CYS A 186 -4.63 -2.68 11.75
C CYS A 186 -5.31 -1.53 10.95
N GLY A 187 -4.52 -0.79 10.17
CA GLY A 187 -4.94 0.37 9.40
C GLY A 187 -5.05 1.68 10.19
N ALA A 188 -4.56 1.73 11.44
CA ALA A 188 -4.32 2.96 12.17
C ALA A 188 -2.84 3.34 12.11
N TYR A 189 -2.54 4.59 11.77
CA TYR A 189 -1.20 5.16 11.87
C TYR A 189 -0.98 5.78 13.23
N ILE A 190 0.02 5.28 13.95
CA ILE A 190 0.34 5.65 15.32
C ILE A 190 1.78 6.14 15.38
N GLN A 191 2.00 7.27 16.05
CA GLN A 191 3.32 7.89 16.23
C GLN A 191 3.41 8.63 17.56
N ARG A 192 4.58 9.19 17.87
CA ARG A 192 4.70 10.18 18.95
C ARG A 192 3.93 11.46 18.60
N PRO A 193 3.32 12.15 19.59
CA PRO A 193 2.69 13.45 19.38
C PRO A 193 3.69 14.45 18.83
N HIS A 194 3.46 14.90 17.59
CA HIS A 194 4.25 15.95 16.96
C HIS A 194 3.99 17.31 17.63
N LEU A 195 4.87 18.29 17.38
CA LEU A 195 4.88 19.59 18.05
C LEU A 195 3.48 20.25 18.14
N ALA A 196 2.75 20.33 17.03
CA ALA A 196 1.41 20.94 17.01
C ALA A 196 0.40 20.25 17.93
N VAL A 197 0.44 18.91 18.08
CA VAL A 197 -0.42 18.20 19.04
C VAL A 197 -0.06 18.62 20.46
N ARG A 198 1.24 18.70 20.78
CA ARG A 198 1.73 19.05 22.11
C ARG A 198 1.32 20.46 22.53
N HIS A 199 1.22 21.40 21.59
CA HIS A 199 0.71 22.75 21.87
C HIS A 199 -0.80 22.78 22.16
N CYS A 200 -1.59 21.85 21.61
CA CYS A 200 -3.02 21.80 21.89
C CYS A 200 -3.35 21.13 23.24
N LEU A 201 -2.42 20.39 23.81
CA LEU A 201 -2.59 19.65 25.07
C LEU A 201 -2.19 20.48 26.29
N ASP A 202 -2.85 20.24 27.41
CA ASP A 202 -2.49 20.87 28.70
C ASP A 202 -1.61 19.92 29.53
N ALA A 203 -1.81 18.62 29.35
CA ALA A 203 -0.98 17.55 29.88
C ALA A 203 -0.83 16.47 28.81
N LEU A 204 0.30 15.75 28.86
CA LEU A 204 0.59 14.65 27.95
C LEU A 204 0.23 13.31 28.61
N PRO A 205 -0.96 12.73 28.37
CA PRO A 205 -1.40 11.51 29.03
C PRO A 205 -0.65 10.26 28.54
N SER A 206 -0.11 10.30 27.33
CA SER A 206 0.65 9.23 26.66
C SER A 206 1.40 9.81 25.46
N GLU A 207 2.51 9.18 25.06
CA GLU A 207 3.19 9.46 23.80
C GLU A 207 2.72 8.57 22.63
N VAL A 208 1.58 7.91 22.77
CA VAL A 208 1.01 7.06 21.72
C VAL A 208 -0.16 7.78 21.06
N TYR A 209 0.09 8.43 19.93
CA TYR A 209 -0.89 9.24 19.22
C TYR A 209 -1.36 8.57 17.93
N VAL A 210 -2.67 8.38 17.79
CA VAL A 210 -3.31 7.90 16.56
C VAL A 210 -3.47 9.09 15.62
N THR A 211 -2.63 9.21 14.60
CA THR A 211 -2.70 10.31 13.64
C THR A 211 -3.83 10.13 12.65
N PHE A 212 -3.95 8.93 12.08
CA PHE A 212 -4.88 8.64 11.00
C PHE A 212 -5.41 7.21 11.11
N VAL A 213 -6.61 6.99 10.59
CA VAL A 213 -7.22 5.68 10.48
C VAL A 213 -7.75 5.52 9.07
N ILE A 214 -7.33 4.46 8.38
CA ILE A 214 -7.72 4.17 7.01
C ILE A 214 -9.20 3.76 6.99
N PRO A 215 -10.05 4.42 6.19
CA PRO A 215 -11.46 4.03 6.05
C PRO A 215 -11.61 2.57 5.61
N GLY A 216 -12.51 1.83 6.26
CA GLY A 216 -12.78 0.42 5.99
C GLY A 216 -11.80 -0.58 6.64
N SER A 217 -10.70 -0.10 7.23
CA SER A 217 -9.74 -0.93 7.98
C SER A 217 -10.35 -1.53 9.24
N PRO A 218 -9.74 -2.58 9.84
CA PRO A 218 -10.21 -3.08 11.13
C PRO A 218 -10.24 -1.98 12.20
N ALA A 219 -9.25 -1.10 12.28
CA ALA A 219 -9.26 0.03 13.20
C ALA A 219 -10.49 0.93 13.03
N ASP A 220 -10.87 1.23 11.78
CA ASP A 220 -12.07 2.02 11.44
C ASP A 220 -13.36 1.28 11.84
N ARG A 221 -13.46 -0.02 11.49
CA ARG A 221 -14.63 -0.85 11.82
C ARG A 221 -14.84 -1.02 13.32
N TYR A 222 -13.76 -1.09 14.09
CA TYR A 222 -13.80 -1.10 15.55
C TYR A 222 -13.86 0.32 16.16
N SER A 223 -14.07 1.34 15.33
CA SER A 223 -14.28 2.74 15.74
C SER A 223 -13.13 3.32 16.56
N LEU A 224 -11.88 2.97 16.23
CA LEU A 224 -10.71 3.65 16.76
C LEU A 224 -10.70 5.08 16.21
N PRO A 225 -10.91 6.13 17.04
CA PRO A 225 -10.93 7.49 16.54
C PRO A 225 -9.52 7.95 16.17
N PRO A 226 -9.35 8.58 15.00
CA PRO A 226 -8.14 9.34 14.70
C PRO A 226 -8.01 10.52 15.68
N GLN A 227 -6.81 11.07 15.78
CA GLN A 227 -6.45 12.22 16.60
C GLN A 227 -6.71 11.98 18.09
N SER A 228 -6.37 10.79 18.57
CA SER A 228 -6.55 10.38 19.96
C SER A 228 -5.28 9.81 20.56
N LEU A 229 -5.15 9.92 21.87
CA LEU A 229 -4.00 9.40 22.62
C LEU A 229 -4.37 8.09 23.30
N VAL A 230 -3.60 7.03 23.04
CA VAL A 230 -3.79 5.71 23.63
C VAL A 230 -3.11 5.67 24.99
N THR A 231 -3.89 5.53 26.04
CA THR A 231 -3.37 5.53 27.42
C THR A 231 -3.26 4.13 28.03
N MET A 232 -4.08 3.20 27.52
CA MET A 232 -4.14 1.82 28.01
C MET A 232 -4.56 0.87 26.90
N ILE A 233 -4.07 -0.37 26.98
CA ILE A 233 -4.46 -1.50 26.14
C ILE A 233 -4.88 -2.65 27.06
N ASN A 234 -6.14 -3.09 26.97
CA ASN A 234 -6.68 -4.19 27.80
C ASN A 234 -6.39 -4.01 29.30
N GLY A 235 -6.43 -2.77 29.80
CA GLY A 235 -6.13 -2.43 31.20
C GLY A 235 -4.64 -2.28 31.54
N ARG A 236 -3.71 -2.61 30.64
CA ARG A 236 -2.28 -2.34 30.81
C ARG A 236 -1.98 -0.90 30.37
N ARG A 237 -1.29 -0.11 31.21
CA ARG A 237 -0.92 1.28 30.90
C ARG A 237 0.16 1.32 29.82
N VAL A 238 0.00 2.20 28.84
CA VAL A 238 0.99 2.49 27.80
C VAL A 238 1.28 3.98 27.82
N GLY A 239 2.50 4.32 28.25
CA GLY A 239 2.94 5.70 28.47
C GLY A 239 3.77 6.24 27.32
N ASP A 240 4.51 5.35 26.65
CA ASP A 240 5.40 5.69 25.55
C ASP A 240 5.21 4.73 24.37
N PHE A 241 5.84 5.09 23.24
CA PHE A 241 5.71 4.38 21.99
C PHE A 241 6.24 2.94 22.04
N ASP A 242 7.28 2.66 22.84
CA ASP A 242 7.87 1.32 22.94
C ASP A 242 7.02 0.41 23.83
N SER A 243 6.48 0.94 24.94
CA SER A 243 5.51 0.25 25.79
C SER A 243 4.26 -0.19 25.02
N PHE A 244 3.82 0.61 24.03
CA PHE A 244 2.74 0.23 23.13
C PHE A 244 3.08 -1.00 22.30
N VAL A 245 4.27 -1.02 21.69
CA VAL A 245 4.75 -2.14 20.87
C VAL A 245 4.85 -3.41 21.71
N ASP A 246 5.42 -3.31 22.90
CA ASP A 246 5.62 -4.45 23.79
C ASP A 246 4.29 -5.07 24.22
N VAL A 247 3.33 -4.24 24.64
CA VAL A 247 2.00 -4.72 25.02
C VAL A 247 1.26 -5.31 23.81
N ALA A 248 1.36 -4.69 22.64
CA ALA A 248 0.74 -5.22 21.42
C ALA A 248 1.32 -6.60 21.04
N ARG A 249 2.64 -6.80 21.18
CA ARG A 249 3.31 -8.09 20.96
C ARG A 249 2.91 -9.13 21.99
N CYS A 250 2.93 -8.80 23.28
CA CYS A 250 2.51 -9.72 24.34
C CYS A 250 1.08 -10.25 24.12
N LEU A 251 0.16 -9.41 23.63
CA LEU A 251 -1.20 -9.86 23.34
C LEU A 251 -1.28 -10.89 22.21
N SER A 252 -0.33 -10.88 21.28
CA SER A 252 -0.23 -11.90 20.24
C SER A 252 0.30 -13.23 20.78
N GLU A 253 1.24 -13.18 21.73
CA GLU A 253 1.78 -14.34 22.43
C GLU A 253 0.73 -14.97 23.36
N ASP A 254 0.06 -14.16 24.20
CA ASP A 254 -1.04 -14.59 25.08
C ASP A 254 -2.16 -15.28 24.27
N ARG A 255 -2.48 -14.74 23.08
CA ARG A 255 -3.47 -15.37 22.18
C ARG A 255 -2.98 -16.72 21.65
N THR A 256 -1.68 -16.86 21.39
CA THR A 256 -1.10 -18.10 20.87
C THR A 256 -1.17 -19.20 21.93
N ASP A 257 -0.83 -18.89 23.18
CA ASP A 257 -0.93 -19.83 24.30
C ASP A 257 -2.37 -20.29 24.55
N LEU A 258 -3.34 -19.37 24.52
CA LEU A 258 -4.76 -19.70 24.65
C LEU A 258 -5.24 -20.62 23.51
N LEU A 259 -4.75 -20.41 22.29
CA LEU A 259 -5.11 -21.26 21.14
C LEU A 259 -4.45 -22.64 21.23
N LEU A 260 -3.24 -22.75 21.80
CA LEU A 260 -2.59 -24.04 22.07
C LEU A 260 -3.31 -24.82 23.17
N GLU A 261 -3.76 -24.15 24.22
CA GLU A 261 -4.58 -24.75 25.26
C GLU A 261 -5.94 -25.22 24.70
N ALA A 262 -6.61 -24.36 23.92
CA ALA A 262 -7.85 -24.74 23.24
C ALA A 262 -7.66 -25.97 22.34
N GLU A 263 -6.58 -26.02 21.55
CA GLU A 263 -6.24 -27.18 20.72
C GLU A 263 -6.06 -28.45 21.55
N ARG A 264 -5.36 -28.36 22.70
CA ARG A 264 -5.17 -29.50 23.61
C ARG A 264 -6.50 -30.02 24.14
N GLU A 265 -7.40 -29.13 24.57
CA GLU A 265 -8.69 -29.53 25.14
C GLU A 265 -9.66 -30.05 24.06
N PHE A 266 -9.70 -29.44 22.88
CA PHE A 266 -10.50 -29.96 21.76
C PHE A 266 -9.99 -31.31 21.26
N ARG A 267 -8.66 -31.53 21.25
CA ARG A 267 -8.08 -32.85 20.92
C ARG A 267 -8.52 -33.92 21.91
N LYS A 268 -8.45 -33.65 23.22
CA LYS A 268 -8.93 -34.57 24.27
C LYS A 268 -10.42 -34.86 24.12
N ALA A 269 -11.23 -33.82 23.97
CA ALA A 269 -12.68 -33.96 23.80
C ALA A 269 -13.03 -34.80 22.57
N LEU A 270 -12.34 -34.56 21.45
CA LEU A 270 -12.55 -35.33 20.23
C LEU A 270 -12.16 -36.80 20.39
N GLY A 271 -11.08 -37.09 21.12
CA GLY A 271 -10.68 -38.45 21.49
C GLY A 271 -11.76 -39.15 22.31
N GLY A 272 -12.24 -38.52 23.37
CA GLY A 272 -13.30 -39.07 24.22
C GLY A 272 -14.61 -39.30 23.46
N PHE A 273 -15.02 -38.36 22.59
CA PHE A 273 -16.21 -38.57 21.75
C PHE A 273 -16.05 -39.70 20.74
N ASN A 274 -14.88 -39.83 20.12
CA ASN A 274 -14.58 -40.96 19.24
C ASN A 274 -14.63 -42.30 20.00
N GLU A 275 -14.13 -42.37 21.23
CA GLU A 275 -14.12 -43.60 22.04
C GLU A 275 -15.52 -44.01 22.51
N ILE A 276 -16.31 -43.05 23.01
CA ILE A 276 -17.61 -43.34 23.63
C ILE A 276 -18.70 -43.53 22.57
N TRP A 277 -18.73 -42.68 21.54
CA TRP A 277 -19.83 -42.63 20.57
C TRP A 277 -19.42 -43.02 19.15
N GLY A 278 -18.13 -43.28 18.91
CA GLY A 278 -17.61 -43.55 17.59
C GLY A 278 -17.35 -42.29 16.77
N SER A 279 -16.64 -42.46 15.65
CA SER A 279 -16.26 -41.39 14.71
C SER A 279 -17.45 -40.74 14.00
N ASP A 280 -18.59 -41.41 14.03
CA ASP A 280 -19.75 -41.17 13.15
C ASP A 280 -20.93 -40.52 13.88
N ASN A 281 -20.75 -40.24 15.18
CA ASN A 281 -21.76 -39.59 15.99
C ASN A 281 -21.79 -38.06 15.74
N MET A 282 -23.01 -37.50 15.73
CA MET A 282 -23.25 -36.06 15.55
C MET A 282 -22.44 -35.16 16.50
N TRP A 283 -22.23 -35.58 17.75
CA TRP A 283 -21.45 -34.81 18.73
C TRP A 283 -19.96 -34.83 18.43
N THR A 284 -19.44 -35.99 18.01
CA THR A 284 -18.07 -36.14 17.52
C THR A 284 -17.81 -35.24 16.31
N HIS A 285 -18.79 -35.13 15.40
CA HIS A 285 -18.73 -34.20 14.27
C HIS A 285 -18.72 -32.74 14.71
N SER A 286 -19.59 -32.35 15.64
CA SER A 286 -19.63 -30.99 16.17
C SER A 286 -18.30 -30.58 16.83
N ALA A 287 -17.70 -31.49 17.61
CA ALA A 287 -16.41 -31.28 18.25
C ALA A 287 -15.28 -31.10 17.22
N ALA A 288 -15.22 -31.92 16.18
CA ALA A 288 -14.23 -31.78 15.12
C ALA A 288 -14.37 -30.46 14.35
N ILE A 289 -15.59 -30.00 14.08
CA ILE A 289 -15.81 -28.71 13.42
C ILE A 289 -15.30 -27.56 14.30
N LYS A 290 -15.65 -27.57 15.60
CA LYS A 290 -15.13 -26.56 16.52
C LYS A 290 -13.61 -26.60 16.62
N PHE A 291 -13.01 -27.79 16.54
CA PHE A 291 -11.57 -27.94 16.51
C PHE A 291 -10.95 -27.36 15.21
N SER A 292 -11.59 -27.57 14.05
CA SER A 292 -11.16 -26.93 12.79
C SER A 292 -11.19 -25.40 12.86
N ASP A 293 -12.14 -24.82 13.61
CA ASP A 293 -12.20 -23.38 13.84
C ASP A 293 -11.02 -22.87 14.71
N VAL A 294 -10.47 -23.70 15.60
CA VAL A 294 -9.23 -23.39 16.33
C VAL A 294 -8.05 -23.32 15.36
N TYR A 295 -7.89 -24.31 14.47
CA TYR A 295 -6.86 -24.27 13.44
C TYR A 295 -6.99 -23.07 12.51
N ARG A 296 -8.21 -22.71 12.11
CA ARG A 296 -8.47 -21.49 11.33
C ARG A 296 -8.05 -20.23 12.09
N THR A 297 -8.30 -20.16 13.39
CA THR A 297 -7.96 -19.02 14.24
C THR A 297 -6.45 -18.90 14.50
N GLN A 298 -5.72 -20.03 14.46
CA GLN A 298 -4.26 -20.12 14.50
C GLN A 298 -3.59 -19.82 13.14
N GLY A 299 -4.37 -19.63 12.05
CA GLY A 299 -3.83 -19.47 10.70
C GLY A 299 -3.37 -20.78 10.04
N ARG A 300 -3.60 -21.92 10.68
CA ARG A 300 -3.31 -23.27 10.17
C ARG A 300 -4.47 -23.78 9.30
N LEU A 301 -4.71 -23.07 8.20
CA LEU A 301 -5.87 -23.29 7.34
C LEU A 301 -5.85 -24.65 6.62
N GLY A 302 -4.67 -25.19 6.30
CA GLY A 302 -4.52 -26.54 5.75
C GLY A 302 -4.98 -27.63 6.73
N ASP A 303 -4.60 -27.53 8.01
CA ASP A 303 -5.07 -28.46 9.05
C ASP A 303 -6.58 -28.37 9.25
N ALA A 304 -7.14 -27.15 9.16
CA ALA A 304 -8.59 -26.95 9.17
C ALA A 304 -9.27 -27.62 7.96
N ALA A 305 -8.71 -27.50 6.75
CA ALA A 305 -9.24 -28.12 5.54
C ALA A 305 -9.23 -29.66 5.62
N ILE A 306 -8.13 -30.26 6.08
CA ILE A 306 -8.02 -31.72 6.29
C ILE A 306 -9.10 -32.20 7.26
N MET A 307 -9.29 -31.48 8.36
CA MET A 307 -10.30 -31.82 9.36
C MET A 307 -11.73 -31.74 8.80
N LEU A 308 -12.03 -30.71 8.00
CA LEU A 308 -13.33 -30.58 7.32
C LEU A 308 -13.54 -31.72 6.32
N ARG A 309 -12.54 -32.06 5.51
CA ARG A 309 -12.58 -33.16 4.52
C ARG A 309 -12.91 -34.49 5.19
N MET A 310 -12.10 -34.89 6.17
CA MET A 310 -12.25 -36.17 6.87
C MET A 310 -13.65 -36.31 7.46
N ARG A 311 -14.23 -35.22 7.96
CA ARG A 311 -15.56 -35.24 8.57
C ARG A 311 -16.69 -35.22 7.56
N MET A 312 -16.59 -34.44 6.48
CA MET A 312 -17.60 -34.43 5.43
C MET A 312 -17.73 -35.80 4.76
N LEU A 313 -16.60 -36.45 4.44
CA LEU A 313 -16.59 -37.80 3.85
C LEU A 313 -17.17 -38.85 4.80
N GLY A 314 -16.80 -38.80 6.09
CA GLY A 314 -17.34 -39.72 7.10
C GLY A 314 -18.86 -39.62 7.23
N VAL A 315 -19.41 -38.40 7.32
CA VAL A 315 -20.86 -38.19 7.42
C VAL A 315 -21.57 -38.61 6.14
N ALA A 316 -21.04 -38.21 4.97
CA ALA A 316 -21.65 -38.51 3.68
C ALA A 316 -21.72 -40.01 3.41
N LYS A 317 -20.70 -40.78 3.82
CA LYS A 317 -20.67 -42.25 3.66
C LYS A 317 -21.80 -42.97 4.41
N ILE A 318 -22.25 -42.41 5.54
CA ILE A 318 -23.18 -43.08 6.46
C ILE A 318 -24.59 -42.54 6.32
N HIS A 319 -24.72 -41.22 6.19
CA HIS A 319 -26.00 -40.52 6.19
C HIS A 319 -26.38 -39.97 4.80
N GLY A 320 -25.51 -40.14 3.81
CA GLY A 320 -25.70 -39.64 2.44
C GLY A 320 -25.34 -38.18 2.26
N ALA A 321 -25.22 -37.78 0.98
CA ALA A 321 -24.81 -36.45 0.54
C ALA A 321 -25.77 -35.32 0.97
N SER A 322 -27.06 -35.62 1.13
CA SER A 322 -28.09 -34.65 1.50
C SER A 322 -28.14 -34.34 3.00
N HIS A 323 -27.29 -34.96 3.81
CA HIS A 323 -27.30 -34.75 5.25
C HIS A 323 -27.00 -33.28 5.61
N PRO A 324 -27.73 -32.64 6.54
CA PRO A 324 -27.56 -31.21 6.85
C PRO A 324 -26.13 -30.81 7.23
N VAL A 325 -25.38 -31.69 7.88
CA VAL A 325 -23.96 -31.44 8.22
C VAL A 325 -23.07 -31.41 6.99
N VAL A 326 -23.36 -32.17 5.94
CA VAL A 326 -22.56 -32.19 4.70
C VAL A 326 -22.86 -30.91 3.89
N VAL A 327 -24.15 -30.62 3.68
CA VAL A 327 -24.60 -29.45 2.90
C VAL A 327 -24.22 -28.13 3.56
N SER A 328 -24.39 -27.99 4.89
CA SER A 328 -24.10 -26.74 5.61
C SER A 328 -22.61 -26.47 5.84
N LYS A 329 -21.72 -27.38 5.44
CA LYS A 329 -20.27 -27.27 5.70
C LYS A 329 -19.45 -27.15 4.43
N ALA A 330 -19.99 -27.52 3.27
CA ALA A 330 -19.37 -27.24 1.97
C ALA A 330 -18.91 -25.77 1.81
N PRO A 331 -19.68 -24.75 2.24
CA PRO A 331 -19.23 -23.35 2.14
C PRO A 331 -17.99 -22.98 2.96
N ARG A 332 -17.59 -23.82 3.93
CA ARG A 332 -16.39 -23.55 4.74
C ARG A 332 -15.10 -23.72 3.96
N PHE A 333 -15.07 -24.57 2.93
CA PHE A 333 -13.91 -24.68 2.03
C PHE A 333 -13.70 -23.39 1.25
N ILE A 334 -14.78 -22.76 0.78
CA ILE A 334 -14.76 -21.46 0.09
C ILE A 334 -14.19 -20.38 1.01
N ASN A 335 -14.61 -20.33 2.27
CA ASN A 335 -14.06 -19.37 3.23
C ASN A 335 -12.55 -19.56 3.49
N LEU A 336 -12.06 -20.81 3.50
CA LEU A 336 -10.63 -21.09 3.64
C LEU A 336 -9.85 -20.65 2.40
N TYR A 337 -10.41 -20.88 1.22
CA TYR A 337 -9.91 -20.38 -0.05
C TYR A 337 -9.80 -18.83 -0.04
N GLU A 338 -10.89 -18.12 0.26
CA GLU A 338 -10.91 -16.66 0.32
C GLU A 338 -9.88 -16.11 1.31
N GLN A 339 -9.69 -16.79 2.44
CA GLN A 339 -8.72 -16.41 3.45
C GLN A 339 -7.27 -16.57 2.95
N TYR A 340 -6.96 -17.64 2.20
CA TYR A 340 -5.65 -17.80 1.56
C TYR A 340 -5.41 -16.77 0.44
N MET A 341 -6.43 -16.48 -0.35
CA MET A 341 -6.40 -15.47 -1.41
C MET A 341 -6.12 -14.08 -0.85
N GLY A 342 -6.79 -13.70 0.25
CA GLY A 342 -6.52 -12.45 0.95
C GLY A 342 -5.11 -12.34 1.55
N GLN A 343 -4.42 -13.46 1.74
CA GLN A 343 -3.01 -13.52 2.18
C GLN A 343 -2.01 -13.58 1.02
N GLY A 344 -2.47 -13.61 -0.24
CA GLY A 344 -1.61 -13.81 -1.41
C GLY A 344 -0.96 -15.20 -1.48
N ARG A 345 -1.49 -16.19 -0.73
CA ARG A 345 -0.98 -17.57 -0.67
C ARG A 345 -1.69 -18.45 -1.69
N TRP A 346 -1.41 -18.20 -2.97
CA TRP A 346 -2.12 -18.80 -4.10
C TRP A 346 -1.99 -20.33 -4.19
N ASP A 347 -0.81 -20.88 -3.89
CA ASP A 347 -0.58 -22.33 -3.95
C ASP A 347 -1.30 -23.09 -2.82
N ASP A 348 -1.39 -22.47 -1.63
CA ASP A 348 -2.17 -23.02 -0.53
C ASP A 348 -3.68 -22.93 -0.81
N ALA A 349 -4.14 -21.83 -1.41
CA ALA A 349 -5.51 -21.67 -1.89
C ALA A 349 -5.86 -22.78 -2.88
N ARG A 350 -4.96 -23.06 -3.83
CA ARG A 350 -5.08 -24.15 -4.81
C ARG A 350 -5.20 -25.50 -4.12
N GLY A 351 -4.31 -25.82 -3.18
CA GLY A 351 -4.34 -27.08 -2.44
C GLY A 351 -5.66 -27.30 -1.67
N VAL A 352 -6.24 -26.25 -1.08
CA VAL A 352 -7.57 -26.32 -0.45
C VAL A 352 -8.67 -26.57 -1.48
N CYS A 353 -8.63 -25.90 -2.62
CA CYS A 353 -9.62 -26.10 -3.68
C CYS A 353 -9.52 -27.49 -4.32
N GLU A 354 -8.33 -28.02 -4.58
CA GLU A 354 -8.14 -29.41 -5.07
C GLU A 354 -8.66 -30.45 -4.05
N MET A 355 -8.41 -30.19 -2.76
CA MET A 355 -8.94 -31.01 -1.69
C MET A 355 -10.47 -30.94 -1.61
N ALA A 356 -11.05 -29.75 -1.79
CA ALA A 356 -12.50 -29.54 -1.79
C ALA A 356 -13.15 -30.17 -3.03
N LEU A 357 -12.52 -30.07 -4.20
CA LEU A 357 -13.00 -30.61 -5.46
C LEU A 357 -13.14 -32.13 -5.36
N THR A 358 -12.05 -32.82 -4.99
CA THR A 358 -12.06 -34.27 -4.79
C THR A 358 -13.11 -34.69 -3.76
N THR A 359 -13.24 -33.95 -2.67
CA THR A 359 -14.26 -34.21 -1.63
C THR A 359 -15.69 -34.02 -2.16
N PHE A 360 -15.96 -32.97 -2.92
CA PHE A 360 -17.30 -32.65 -3.40
C PHE A 360 -17.72 -33.52 -4.59
N GLU A 361 -16.78 -33.94 -5.44
CA GLU A 361 -17.03 -34.93 -6.48
C GLU A 361 -17.41 -36.29 -5.89
N GLU A 362 -16.69 -36.76 -4.86
CA GLU A 362 -16.99 -38.01 -4.16
C GLU A 362 -18.38 -37.97 -3.48
N ILE A 363 -18.77 -36.83 -2.91
CA ILE A 363 -20.01 -36.70 -2.14
C ILE A 363 -21.20 -36.36 -3.03
N PHE A 364 -21.08 -35.35 -3.89
CA PHE A 364 -22.19 -34.75 -4.62
C PHE A 364 -22.16 -35.00 -6.13
N GLY A 365 -21.02 -35.43 -6.67
CA GLY A 365 -20.79 -35.56 -8.11
C GLY A 365 -20.36 -34.26 -8.80
N HIS A 366 -19.93 -34.40 -10.06
CA HIS A 366 -19.29 -33.34 -10.85
C HIS A 366 -20.22 -32.16 -11.22
N SER A 367 -21.54 -32.38 -11.32
CA SER A 367 -22.51 -31.34 -11.73
C SER A 367 -23.22 -30.66 -10.55
N HIS A 368 -22.83 -30.98 -9.31
CA HIS A 368 -23.42 -30.34 -8.14
C HIS A 368 -22.92 -28.91 -7.96
N LYS A 369 -23.79 -28.00 -7.52
CA LYS A 369 -23.50 -26.57 -7.37
C LYS A 369 -22.22 -26.26 -6.58
N GLU A 370 -21.96 -27.02 -5.51
CA GLU A 370 -20.78 -26.80 -4.65
C GLU A 370 -19.50 -27.25 -5.35
N THR A 371 -19.55 -28.35 -6.11
CA THR A 371 -18.44 -28.83 -6.96
C THR A 371 -18.12 -27.80 -8.04
N LEU A 372 -19.15 -27.26 -8.69
CA LEU A 372 -19.01 -26.21 -9.70
C LEU A 372 -18.40 -24.91 -9.13
N HIS A 373 -18.72 -24.57 -7.88
CA HIS A 373 -18.14 -23.41 -7.20
C HIS A 373 -16.63 -23.59 -6.99
N VAL A 374 -16.19 -24.76 -6.55
CA VAL A 374 -14.76 -25.02 -6.37
C VAL A 374 -14.00 -25.00 -7.69
N VAL A 375 -14.60 -25.50 -8.78
CA VAL A 375 -14.02 -25.38 -10.13
C VAL A 375 -13.90 -23.91 -10.55
N TRP A 376 -14.90 -23.10 -10.22
CA TRP A 376 -14.84 -21.66 -10.44
C TRP A 376 -13.68 -21.00 -9.67
N ASP A 377 -13.48 -21.37 -8.41
CA ASP A 377 -12.40 -20.86 -7.57
C ASP A 377 -11.01 -21.29 -8.10
N LEU A 378 -10.85 -22.55 -8.55
CA LEU A 378 -9.62 -23.01 -9.22
C LEU A 378 -9.34 -22.23 -10.51
N ALA A 379 -10.37 -21.95 -11.30
CA ALA A 379 -10.23 -21.12 -12.50
C ALA A 379 -9.83 -19.67 -12.15
N HIS A 380 -10.35 -19.13 -11.05
CA HIS A 380 -9.98 -17.80 -10.56
C HIS A 380 -8.53 -17.73 -10.09
N ILE A 381 -8.05 -18.69 -9.29
CA ILE A 381 -6.62 -18.79 -8.90
C ILE A 381 -5.74 -18.84 -10.13
N SER A 382 -6.14 -19.64 -11.12
CA SER A 382 -5.39 -19.80 -12.35
C SER A 382 -5.39 -18.55 -13.21
N LYS A 383 -6.45 -17.73 -13.18
CA LYS A 383 -6.49 -16.41 -13.82
C LYS A 383 -5.53 -15.42 -13.16
N GLU A 384 -5.53 -15.35 -11.84
CA GLU A 384 -4.63 -14.46 -11.07
C GLU A 384 -3.15 -14.87 -11.24
N GLN A 385 -2.86 -16.16 -11.42
CA GLN A 385 -1.53 -16.66 -11.80
C GLN A 385 -1.23 -16.55 -13.32
N GLY A 386 -2.08 -15.88 -14.11
CA GLY A 386 -1.87 -15.64 -15.54
C GLY A 386 -2.11 -16.85 -16.46
N SER A 387 -2.65 -17.94 -15.92
CA SER A 387 -2.77 -19.25 -16.59
C SER A 387 -4.11 -19.48 -17.31
N ILE A 388 -5.26 -18.92 -16.90
CA ILE A 388 -6.57 -19.36 -17.47
C ILE A 388 -7.58 -18.21 -17.72
N ASP A 389 -7.84 -17.90 -18.99
CA ASP A 389 -9.00 -17.11 -19.47
C ASP A 389 -10.18 -18.00 -19.94
N ALA A 390 -10.04 -19.32 -19.75
CA ALA A 390 -10.95 -20.36 -20.24
C ALA A 390 -12.01 -20.84 -19.21
N GLY A 391 -12.01 -20.27 -18.00
CA GLY A 391 -12.87 -20.74 -16.90
C GLY A 391 -14.37 -20.74 -17.24
N HIS A 392 -14.83 -19.79 -18.04
CA HIS A 392 -16.22 -19.70 -18.47
C HIS A 392 -16.66 -20.88 -19.35
N VAL A 393 -15.76 -21.44 -20.17
CA VAL A 393 -16.06 -22.62 -21.02
C VAL A 393 -16.09 -23.90 -20.19
N VAL A 394 -15.15 -24.03 -19.24
CA VAL A 394 -15.11 -25.17 -18.31
C VAL A 394 -16.41 -25.23 -17.50
N VAL A 395 -16.84 -24.10 -16.95
CA VAL A 395 -18.08 -24.00 -16.17
C VAL A 395 -19.32 -24.27 -17.04
N ASN A 396 -19.36 -23.75 -18.28
CA ASN A 396 -20.44 -24.05 -19.21
C ASN A 396 -20.53 -25.55 -19.52
N PHE A 397 -19.39 -26.20 -19.77
CA PHE A 397 -19.34 -27.64 -20.02
C PHE A 397 -19.83 -28.46 -18.82
N LEU A 398 -19.38 -28.14 -17.62
CA LEU A 398 -19.80 -28.88 -16.42
C LEU A 398 -21.30 -28.70 -16.10
N THR A 399 -21.88 -27.57 -16.50
CA THR A 399 -23.30 -27.25 -16.27
C THR A 399 -24.21 -27.83 -17.36
N THR A 400 -23.78 -27.78 -18.63
CA THR A 400 -24.64 -28.07 -19.79
C THR A 400 -24.22 -29.32 -20.58
N GLY A 401 -23.02 -29.84 -20.33
CA GLY A 401 -22.39 -30.88 -21.15
C GLY A 401 -21.88 -30.38 -22.50
N THR A 402 -22.00 -29.08 -22.80
CA THR A 402 -21.65 -28.51 -24.11
C THR A 402 -20.44 -27.59 -24.06
N TYR A 403 -19.67 -27.59 -25.14
CA TYR A 403 -18.59 -26.63 -25.33
C TYR A 403 -19.16 -25.34 -25.91
N SER A 404 -18.95 -24.21 -25.23
CA SER A 404 -19.32 -22.90 -25.74
C SER A 404 -18.36 -21.82 -25.22
N CYS A 405 -17.75 -21.09 -26.15
CA CYS A 405 -16.99 -19.88 -25.84
C CYS A 405 -17.96 -18.71 -25.70
N LEU A 406 -18.16 -18.24 -24.47
CA LEU A 406 -19.18 -17.24 -24.16
C LEU A 406 -18.69 -15.79 -24.33
N ARG A 407 -17.37 -15.58 -24.48
CA ARG A 407 -16.76 -14.24 -24.58
C ARG A 407 -15.60 -14.18 -25.59
N PRO A 408 -15.87 -14.31 -26.90
CA PRO A 408 -14.85 -14.05 -27.90
C PRO A 408 -14.45 -12.57 -27.92
N GLN A 409 -13.15 -12.27 -27.80
CA GLN A 409 -12.63 -10.90 -27.77
C GLN A 409 -12.16 -10.48 -29.17
N GLY A 410 -12.45 -9.23 -29.58
CA GLY A 410 -11.99 -8.70 -30.88
C GLY A 410 -12.94 -7.65 -31.49
N ASN A 411 -12.36 -6.66 -32.17
CA ASN A 411 -13.07 -5.58 -32.84
C ASN A 411 -13.66 -6.01 -34.19
N ASN A 412 -13.10 -7.05 -34.82
CA ASN A 412 -13.59 -7.63 -36.06
C ASN A 412 -13.79 -9.16 -35.94
N ALA A 413 -14.43 -9.75 -36.95
CA ALA A 413 -14.77 -11.18 -36.95
C ALA A 413 -13.52 -12.08 -36.87
N GLY A 414 -12.45 -11.74 -37.58
CA GLY A 414 -11.20 -12.52 -37.57
C GLY A 414 -10.52 -12.52 -36.20
N GLU A 415 -10.48 -11.38 -35.51
CA GLU A 415 -9.95 -11.27 -34.14
C GLU A 415 -10.75 -12.10 -33.14
N ARG A 416 -12.08 -12.10 -33.26
CA ARG A 416 -12.96 -12.95 -32.42
C ARG A 416 -12.70 -14.43 -32.64
N THR A 417 -12.61 -14.85 -33.90
CA THR A 417 -12.29 -16.23 -34.27
C THR A 417 -10.90 -16.66 -33.77
N ALA A 418 -9.91 -15.76 -33.83
CA ALA A 418 -8.57 -16.01 -33.27
C ALA A 418 -8.57 -16.08 -31.74
N SER A 419 -9.38 -15.25 -31.08
CA SER A 419 -9.61 -15.31 -29.63
C SER A 419 -10.29 -16.62 -29.20
N GLU A 420 -11.27 -17.11 -29.96
CA GLU A 420 -11.91 -18.40 -29.72
C GLU A 420 -10.93 -19.57 -29.87
N LEU A 421 -10.07 -19.52 -30.90
CA LEU A 421 -9.02 -20.51 -31.11
C LEU A 421 -8.03 -20.54 -29.93
N LYS A 422 -7.61 -19.37 -29.43
CA LYS A 422 -6.76 -19.24 -28.24
C LYS A 422 -7.44 -19.85 -27.00
N ILE A 423 -8.73 -19.57 -26.80
CA ILE A 423 -9.50 -20.12 -25.69
C ILE A 423 -9.60 -21.64 -25.83
N ALA A 424 -9.81 -22.18 -27.04
CA ALA A 424 -9.90 -23.62 -27.27
C ALA A 424 -8.63 -24.38 -26.88
N PHE A 425 -7.44 -23.85 -27.18
CA PHE A 425 -6.18 -24.43 -26.69
C PHE A 425 -6.10 -24.39 -25.16
N ARG A 426 -6.47 -23.27 -24.54
CA ARG A 426 -6.47 -23.15 -23.07
C ARG A 426 -7.50 -24.06 -22.39
N VAL A 427 -8.65 -24.31 -23.02
CA VAL A 427 -9.65 -25.26 -22.54
C VAL A 427 -9.13 -26.69 -22.65
N TYR A 428 -8.40 -27.01 -23.71
CA TYR A 428 -7.75 -28.32 -23.85
C TYR A 428 -6.76 -28.55 -22.70
N ASP A 429 -5.88 -27.57 -22.43
CA ASP A 429 -4.90 -27.65 -21.36
C ASP A 429 -5.57 -27.75 -19.98
N ALA A 430 -6.63 -26.97 -19.77
CA ALA A 430 -7.44 -27.05 -18.56
C ALA A 430 -8.15 -28.40 -18.42
N ALA A 431 -8.62 -29.01 -19.51
CA ALA A 431 -9.27 -30.32 -19.48
C ALA A 431 -8.28 -31.46 -19.22
N GLU A 432 -7.04 -31.34 -19.68
CA GLU A 432 -5.96 -32.27 -19.34
C GLU A 432 -5.59 -32.14 -17.86
N PHE A 433 -5.43 -30.89 -17.38
CA PHE A 433 -5.12 -30.60 -15.98
C PHE A 433 -6.22 -31.05 -15.01
N LEU A 434 -7.49 -30.85 -15.36
CA LEU A 434 -8.65 -31.22 -14.52
C LEU A 434 -9.10 -32.68 -14.74
N GLU A 435 -8.39 -33.47 -15.55
CA GLU A 435 -8.75 -34.85 -15.89
C GLU A 435 -10.19 -34.99 -16.43
N ILE A 436 -10.60 -34.13 -17.38
CA ILE A 436 -11.92 -34.14 -18.02
C ILE A 436 -11.79 -34.51 -19.52
N PRO A 437 -11.66 -35.81 -19.89
CA PRO A 437 -11.43 -36.23 -21.27
C PRO A 437 -12.52 -35.78 -22.26
N ALA A 438 -13.78 -35.73 -21.80
CA ALA A 438 -14.90 -35.30 -22.63
C ALA A 438 -14.77 -33.84 -23.08
N LEU A 439 -14.31 -32.95 -22.18
CA LEU A 439 -14.05 -31.55 -22.49
C LEU A 439 -12.83 -31.39 -23.40
N GLY A 440 -11.75 -32.13 -23.14
CA GLY A 440 -10.56 -32.13 -24.00
C GLY A 440 -10.89 -32.54 -25.45
N ASN A 441 -11.71 -33.57 -25.62
CA ASN A 441 -12.18 -34.02 -26.94
C ASN A 441 -13.08 -33.00 -27.65
N LEU A 442 -13.83 -32.18 -26.90
CA LEU A 442 -14.62 -31.09 -27.48
C LEU A 442 -13.74 -29.89 -27.85
N ALA A 443 -12.75 -29.56 -27.01
CA ALA A 443 -11.78 -28.51 -27.28
C ALA A 443 -10.97 -28.80 -28.56
N ILE A 444 -10.49 -30.04 -28.74
CA ILE A 444 -9.80 -30.45 -29.99
C ILE A 444 -10.73 -30.33 -31.21
N ARG A 445 -12.00 -30.73 -31.06
CA ARG A 445 -12.98 -30.59 -32.16
C ARG A 445 -13.17 -29.13 -32.54
N GLU A 446 -13.18 -28.24 -31.56
CA GLU A 446 -13.28 -26.80 -31.81
C GLU A 446 -12.03 -26.23 -32.47
N VAL A 447 -10.83 -26.62 -32.03
CA VAL A 447 -9.57 -26.26 -32.71
C VAL A 447 -9.58 -26.70 -34.17
N LYS A 448 -10.06 -27.91 -34.48
CA LYS A 448 -10.17 -28.41 -35.86
C LYS A 448 -11.23 -27.68 -36.69
N ARG A 449 -12.32 -27.22 -36.04
CA ARG A 449 -13.40 -26.48 -36.69
C ARG A 449 -12.98 -25.07 -37.06
N ILE A 450 -12.39 -24.35 -36.10
CA ILE A 450 -12.06 -22.93 -36.22
C ILE A 450 -10.68 -22.70 -36.88
N GLY A 451 -9.73 -23.59 -36.61
CA GLY A 451 -8.34 -23.46 -37.03
C GLY A 451 -8.11 -23.16 -38.52
N PRO A 452 -8.89 -23.71 -39.47
CA PRO A 452 -8.77 -23.36 -40.90
C PRO A 452 -9.22 -21.94 -41.24
N GLU A 453 -10.10 -21.33 -40.46
CA GLU A 453 -10.68 -20.00 -40.70
C GLU A 453 -9.81 -18.86 -40.17
N VAL A 454 -8.83 -19.18 -39.29
CA VAL A 454 -7.90 -18.21 -38.71
C VAL A 454 -6.65 -18.11 -39.58
N ASP A 455 -6.30 -16.87 -39.96
CA ASP A 455 -5.08 -16.62 -40.71
C ASP A 455 -3.83 -16.87 -39.85
N ILE A 456 -2.73 -17.29 -40.49
CA ILE A 456 -1.50 -17.69 -39.79
C ILE A 456 -0.88 -16.56 -38.96
N LEU A 457 -1.06 -15.29 -39.36
CA LEU A 457 -0.55 -14.14 -38.61
C LEU A 457 -1.34 -13.97 -37.32
N SER A 458 -2.66 -14.07 -37.37
CA SER A 458 -3.53 -14.04 -36.20
C SER A 458 -3.26 -15.21 -35.25
N ILE A 459 -2.92 -16.41 -35.75
CA ILE A 459 -2.49 -17.54 -34.93
C ILE A 459 -1.19 -17.22 -34.17
N ILE A 460 -0.21 -16.61 -34.85
CA ILE A 460 1.09 -16.29 -34.25
C ILE A 460 0.99 -15.16 -33.20
N CYS A 461 0.14 -14.17 -33.45
CA CYS A 461 -0.05 -13.03 -32.54
C CYS A 461 -0.91 -13.37 -31.30
N THR A 462 -1.72 -14.44 -31.33
CA THR A 462 -2.63 -14.78 -30.23
C THR A 462 -2.02 -15.71 -29.17
N VAL A 463 -0.90 -16.33 -29.48
CA VAL A 463 -0.42 -17.51 -28.78
C VAL A 463 0.80 -17.17 -27.91
N ASP A 464 0.51 -16.70 -26.69
CA ASP A 464 1.47 -16.65 -25.60
C ASP A 464 1.23 -17.86 -24.70
N ASN A 465 2.24 -18.73 -24.58
CA ASN A 465 2.29 -19.99 -23.84
C ASN A 465 1.46 -21.13 -24.44
N LEU A 466 2.12 -22.01 -25.21
CA LEU A 466 1.53 -23.20 -25.83
C LEU A 466 1.75 -24.46 -25.01
N SER A 467 0.72 -25.31 -24.95
CA SER A 467 0.89 -26.73 -24.63
C SER A 467 1.57 -27.50 -25.78
N PRO A 468 2.12 -28.69 -25.51
CA PRO A 468 2.73 -29.54 -26.53
C PRO A 468 1.80 -29.86 -27.71
N ALA A 469 0.50 -30.00 -27.45
CA ALA A 469 -0.51 -30.24 -28.49
C ALA A 469 -0.74 -29.01 -29.37
N GLY A 470 -0.86 -27.82 -28.76
CA GLY A 470 -0.94 -26.56 -29.51
C GLY A 470 0.33 -26.29 -30.32
N ALA A 471 1.50 -26.57 -29.74
CA ALA A 471 2.78 -26.44 -30.43
C ALA A 471 2.85 -27.35 -31.66
N SER A 472 2.50 -28.63 -31.53
CA SER A 472 2.47 -29.56 -32.66
C SER A 472 1.51 -29.12 -33.77
N TYR A 473 0.34 -28.58 -33.42
CA TYR A 473 -0.63 -28.08 -34.39
C TYR A 473 -0.09 -26.86 -35.15
N ILE A 474 0.47 -25.88 -34.43
CA ILE A 474 1.03 -24.67 -35.04
C ILE A 474 2.25 -25.01 -35.91
N THR A 475 3.12 -25.92 -35.45
CA THR A 475 4.24 -26.43 -36.25
C THR A 475 3.77 -27.04 -37.56
N SER A 476 2.72 -27.88 -37.55
CA SER A 476 2.14 -28.45 -38.77
C SER A 476 1.60 -27.36 -39.71
N ARG A 477 0.87 -26.37 -39.17
CA ARG A 477 0.32 -25.26 -39.97
C ARG A 477 1.41 -24.36 -40.56
N MET A 478 2.49 -24.14 -39.82
CA MET A 478 3.65 -23.40 -40.31
C MET A 478 4.37 -24.18 -41.40
N GLN A 479 4.50 -25.50 -41.26
CA GLN A 479 5.09 -26.36 -42.28
C GLN A 479 4.26 -26.33 -43.58
N ASP A 480 2.94 -26.53 -43.49
CA ASP A 480 2.03 -26.44 -44.64
C ASP A 480 2.09 -25.07 -45.32
N PHE A 481 2.17 -24.00 -44.53
CA PHE A 481 2.35 -22.64 -45.05
C PHE A 481 3.68 -22.48 -45.78
N CYS A 482 4.79 -22.96 -45.20
CA CYS A 482 6.12 -22.90 -45.82
C CYS A 482 6.24 -23.76 -47.09
N ASP A 483 5.50 -24.87 -47.17
CA ASP A 483 5.47 -25.77 -48.32
C ASP A 483 4.60 -25.23 -49.47
N THR A 484 3.61 -24.38 -49.16
CA THR A 484 2.73 -23.73 -50.14
C THR A 484 3.13 -22.29 -50.50
N LEU A 485 4.19 -21.77 -49.86
CA LEU A 485 4.65 -20.39 -50.02
C LEU A 485 5.26 -20.14 -51.40
N THR A 486 4.71 -19.17 -52.12
CA THR A 486 5.25 -18.66 -53.40
C THR A 486 5.86 -17.26 -53.22
N PRO A 487 6.80 -16.82 -54.10
CA PRO A 487 7.38 -15.48 -54.02
C PRO A 487 6.33 -14.34 -53.99
N ASP A 488 5.25 -14.46 -54.77
CA ASP A 488 4.19 -13.45 -54.85
C ASP A 488 3.32 -13.41 -53.57
N SER A 489 2.98 -14.59 -53.03
CA SER A 489 2.21 -14.68 -51.77
C SER A 489 3.03 -14.18 -50.58
N ALA A 490 4.35 -14.44 -50.58
CA ALA A 490 5.25 -13.98 -49.54
C ALA A 490 5.41 -12.44 -49.52
N ALA A 491 5.46 -11.80 -50.68
CA ALA A 491 5.47 -10.33 -50.77
C ALA A 491 4.24 -9.71 -50.09
N GLY A 492 3.06 -10.30 -50.28
CA GLY A 492 1.83 -9.86 -49.62
C GLY A 492 1.88 -9.99 -48.09
N VAL A 493 2.51 -11.05 -47.57
CA VAL A 493 2.71 -11.25 -46.13
C VAL A 493 3.71 -10.25 -45.55
N LEU A 494 4.85 -10.04 -46.22
CA LEU A 494 5.89 -9.11 -45.78
C LEU A 494 5.42 -7.64 -45.78
N ILE A 495 4.52 -7.27 -46.70
CA ILE A 495 3.86 -5.95 -46.70
C ILE A 495 3.00 -5.77 -45.45
N LYS A 496 2.19 -6.78 -45.08
CA LYS A 496 1.39 -6.75 -43.85
C LYS A 496 2.26 -6.69 -42.59
N MET A 497 3.49 -7.19 -42.66
CA MET A 497 4.48 -7.23 -41.58
C MET A 497 5.58 -6.15 -41.71
N ALA A 498 5.32 -5.07 -42.45
CA ALA A 498 6.32 -4.01 -42.67
C ALA A 498 6.84 -3.41 -41.35
N SER A 499 6.00 -3.37 -40.30
CA SER A 499 6.33 -2.86 -38.96
C SER A 499 5.88 -3.84 -37.87
N PRO A 500 6.69 -4.87 -37.54
CA PRO A 500 6.34 -5.84 -36.50
C PRO A 500 6.26 -5.15 -35.14
N LYS A 501 5.17 -5.38 -34.40
CA LYS A 501 4.91 -4.79 -33.08
C LYS A 501 5.24 -5.75 -31.94
N THR A 502 5.42 -7.03 -32.23
CA THR A 502 5.73 -8.09 -31.26
C THR A 502 6.96 -8.90 -31.69
N LEU A 503 7.61 -9.57 -30.74
CA LEU A 503 8.77 -10.43 -31.02
C LEU A 503 8.38 -11.61 -31.94
N SER A 504 7.19 -12.17 -31.74
CA SER A 504 6.64 -13.27 -32.55
C SER A 504 6.43 -12.85 -34.01
N GLU A 505 5.96 -11.61 -34.25
CA GLU A 505 5.86 -11.04 -35.60
C GLU A 505 7.25 -10.85 -36.24
N LEU A 506 8.23 -10.36 -35.48
CA LEU A 506 9.59 -10.18 -36.01
C LEU A 506 10.22 -11.52 -36.43
N LEU A 507 10.10 -12.54 -35.58
CA LEU A 507 10.64 -13.88 -35.85
C LEU A 507 9.95 -14.54 -37.05
N PHE A 508 8.62 -14.42 -37.17
CA PHE A 508 7.91 -14.95 -38.32
C PHE A 508 8.28 -14.23 -39.63
N LYS A 509 8.43 -12.90 -39.59
CA LYS A 509 8.90 -12.11 -40.74
C LYS A 509 10.27 -12.61 -41.22
N MET A 510 11.21 -12.79 -40.28
CA MET A 510 12.55 -13.32 -40.60
C MET A 510 12.48 -14.72 -41.22
N ALA A 511 11.64 -15.61 -40.69
CA ALA A 511 11.46 -16.96 -41.24
C ALA A 511 10.92 -16.94 -42.68
N VAL A 512 9.96 -16.05 -42.97
CA VAL A 512 9.43 -15.86 -44.33
C VAL A 512 10.48 -15.27 -45.26
N GLU A 513 11.23 -14.24 -44.85
CA GLU A 513 12.32 -13.64 -45.63
C GLU A 513 13.41 -14.68 -45.98
N MET A 514 13.83 -15.48 -45.00
CA MET A 514 14.78 -16.57 -45.22
C MET A 514 14.25 -17.61 -46.21
N ARG A 515 12.98 -17.99 -46.10
CA ARG A 515 12.36 -18.98 -47.00
C ARG A 515 12.23 -18.44 -48.43
N VAL A 516 11.85 -17.18 -48.60
CA VAL A 516 11.81 -16.51 -49.92
C VAL A 516 13.20 -16.47 -50.55
N HIS A 517 14.23 -16.21 -49.74
CA HIS A 517 15.61 -16.19 -50.21
C HIS A 517 16.08 -17.57 -50.69
N GLN A 518 15.61 -18.66 -50.07
CA GLN A 518 15.88 -20.03 -50.50
C GLN A 518 15.10 -20.44 -51.76
N LEU A 519 13.88 -19.91 -51.95
CA LEU A 519 13.02 -20.18 -53.11
C LEU A 519 13.43 -19.40 -54.37
N SER A 520 14.23 -18.33 -54.23
CA SER A 520 14.71 -17.49 -55.34
C SER A 520 16.25 -17.37 -55.33
N PRO A 521 17.02 -18.35 -55.86
CA PRO A 521 18.48 -18.26 -55.86
C PRO A 521 19.03 -17.17 -56.80
N GLU A 522 18.23 -16.66 -57.74
CA GLU A 522 18.68 -15.72 -58.77
C GLU A 522 18.04 -14.34 -58.63
N LYS A 523 18.70 -13.48 -57.84
CA LYS A 523 18.94 -12.06 -58.15
C LYS A 523 19.93 -11.48 -57.14
N ILE A 524 21.14 -12.03 -57.17
CA ILE A 524 22.31 -11.26 -56.76
C ILE A 524 22.84 -10.58 -58.03
N LEU A 525 23.16 -9.28 -57.91
CA LEU A 525 23.88 -8.42 -58.85
C LEU A 525 23.06 -7.62 -59.90
N HIS A 526 22.53 -6.45 -59.51
CA HIS A 526 23.09 -5.13 -59.90
C HIS A 526 22.11 -3.98 -59.60
N GLY A 527 22.55 -3.03 -58.77
CA GLY A 527 22.06 -1.64 -58.83
C GLY A 527 21.72 -0.97 -57.49
N ARG A 528 22.73 -0.31 -56.91
CA ARG A 528 22.66 0.71 -55.85
C ARG A 528 22.52 0.24 -54.40
N ILE A 529 23.63 -0.30 -53.90
CA ILE A 529 24.20 0.22 -52.65
C ILE A 529 24.59 1.67 -52.91
N VAL A 530 23.86 2.63 -52.32
CA VAL A 530 24.41 3.94 -52.00
C VAL A 530 24.42 4.03 -50.48
N SER A 531 25.65 4.17 -49.98
CA SER A 531 26.09 4.31 -48.61
C SER A 531 25.23 5.23 -47.74
N MET A 532 25.04 4.84 -46.48
CA MET A 532 25.57 5.63 -45.37
C MET A 532 26.08 4.67 -44.30
N GLY A 533 27.36 4.80 -43.96
CA GLY A 533 28.04 3.98 -42.99
C GLY A 533 27.59 4.28 -41.57
N ALA A 534 27.61 3.24 -40.74
CA ALA A 534 27.85 3.36 -39.32
C ALA A 534 28.65 2.12 -38.93
N THR A 535 29.91 2.33 -38.58
CA THR A 535 30.77 1.32 -37.95
C THR A 535 30.21 1.00 -36.56
N ALA A 536 30.60 -0.14 -35.99
CA ALA A 536 30.22 -0.63 -34.66
C ALA A 536 30.70 0.26 -33.47
N SER A 537 30.93 1.55 -33.71
CA SER A 537 31.29 2.61 -32.77
C SER A 537 30.18 3.65 -32.56
N ASP A 538 29.05 3.60 -33.30
CA ASP A 538 28.00 4.63 -33.22
C ASP A 538 26.76 4.25 -32.38
N ILE A 539 26.75 3.09 -31.72
CA ILE A 539 25.68 2.72 -30.77
C ILE A 539 26.08 3.00 -29.31
N PHE A 540 27.37 3.23 -29.04
CA PHE A 540 27.86 3.61 -27.72
C PHE A 540 28.75 4.86 -27.78
N GLY A 541 28.12 6.03 -27.74
CA GLY A 541 28.76 7.30 -27.37
C GLY A 541 29.00 7.41 -25.85
N PRO A 542 29.86 8.33 -25.40
CA PRO A 542 30.71 8.13 -24.23
C PRO A 542 29.99 8.31 -22.89
N THR A 543 30.38 7.46 -21.95
CA THR A 543 30.25 7.65 -20.50
C THR A 543 30.69 9.06 -20.10
N ARG A 544 29.74 9.89 -19.64
CA ARG A 544 30.05 10.99 -18.72
C ARG A 544 29.90 10.48 -17.29
N LYS A 545 31.02 10.49 -16.59
CA LYS A 545 31.15 10.34 -15.14
C LYS A 545 30.22 11.30 -14.38
N GLY A 546 29.64 10.78 -13.31
CA GLY A 546 29.50 11.49 -12.04
C GLY A 546 28.12 12.09 -11.74
N MET A 547 27.25 11.31 -11.11
CA MET A 547 26.74 11.62 -9.76
C MET A 547 25.85 10.47 -9.28
N GLU A 548 26.31 9.83 -8.21
CA GLU A 548 25.57 8.83 -7.44
C GLU A 548 24.40 9.49 -6.69
N ALA A 549 23.24 8.83 -6.69
CA ALA A 549 22.25 8.95 -5.62
C ALA A 549 21.66 7.55 -5.37
N PRO A 550 21.60 7.08 -4.11
CA PRO A 550 21.25 5.71 -3.79
C PRO A 550 19.73 5.57 -3.66
N TYR A 551 19.08 4.87 -4.59
CA TYR A 551 17.76 4.31 -4.33
C TYR A 551 17.94 2.90 -3.79
N ALA A 552 17.74 2.79 -2.48
CA ALA A 552 17.71 1.55 -1.74
C ALA A 552 16.62 0.62 -2.28
N LYS A 553 16.98 -0.65 -2.44
CA LYS A 553 16.05 -1.76 -2.60
C LYS A 553 15.17 -1.85 -1.34
N GLU A 554 13.92 -1.47 -1.44
CA GLU A 554 12.90 -1.92 -0.49
C GLU A 554 12.69 -3.43 -0.70
N LYS A 555 13.27 -4.21 0.20
CA LYS A 555 12.78 -5.56 0.48
C LYS A 555 11.49 -5.39 1.27
N HIS A 556 10.34 -5.65 0.65
CA HIS A 556 9.14 -6.00 1.40
C HIS A 556 9.39 -7.35 2.07
N LEU A 557 9.80 -7.33 3.34
CA LEU A 557 9.56 -8.43 4.25
C LEU A 557 8.13 -8.27 4.77
N HIS A 558 7.25 -9.16 4.33
CA HIS A 558 6.01 -9.43 5.04
C HIS A 558 6.37 -10.10 6.38
N PHE A 559 5.92 -9.49 7.48
CA PHE A 559 5.75 -10.15 8.77
C PHE A 559 4.25 -10.27 9.06
#